data_AF-A0A9E3FUQ9-F1
#
_entry.id   AF-A0A9E3FUQ9-F1
#
_cell.length_a   1.000
_cell.length_b   1.000
_cell.length_c   1.000
_cell.angle_alpha   90.00
_cell.angle_beta   90.00
_cell.angle_gamma   90.00
#
_symmetry.space_group_name_H-M   'P 1'
#
loop_
_entity.id
_entity.type
_entity.pdbx_description
1 polymer ?
#
loop_
_entity_poly.entity_id
_entity_poly.type
_entity_poly.pdbx_seq_one_letter_code
_entity_poly.pdbx_strand_id
1 'polypeptide(L)'
;MQHGRHFLQIPGPSPVPDRVLRAMDMPVIDHRGAEFAELGRTVLEGSQKIFQTSGPVIIFPSSGTGAWEAAIVNTLSPGDLVLMVETG
;
A
#
# COMPACT_ATOMS: atom_id res chain seq x y z
N MET A 1 -19.36 27.51 -6.46
CA MET A 1 -20.06 26.38 -7.11
C MET A 1 -19.02 25.53 -7.80
N GLN A 2 -18.97 24.23 -7.56
CA GLN A 2 -17.99 23.34 -8.21
C GLN A 2 -18.64 22.74 -9.46
N HIS A 3 -18.07 23.03 -10.63
CA HIS A 3 -18.57 22.54 -11.92
C HIS A 3 -18.10 21.10 -12.16
N GLY A 4 -18.80 20.12 -11.58
CA GLY A 4 -18.55 18.69 -11.81
C GLY A 4 -17.43 18.07 -10.96
N ARG A 5 -17.05 16.83 -11.28
CA ARG A 5 -15.98 16.11 -10.58
C ARG A 5 -14.62 16.76 -10.86
N HIS A 6 -13.84 16.97 -9.81
CA HIS A 6 -12.44 17.37 -9.95
C HIS A 6 -11.62 16.19 -10.48
N PHE A 7 -10.94 16.38 -11.61
CA PHE A 7 -10.05 15.38 -12.19
C PHE A 7 -8.60 15.74 -11.87
N LEU A 8 -7.93 14.90 -11.08
CA LEU A 8 -6.48 14.97 -10.87
C LEU A 8 -5.79 14.38 -12.10
N GLN A 9 -5.14 15.23 -12.90
CA GLN A 9 -4.35 14.86 -14.09
C GLN A 9 -2.85 15.06 -13.84
N ILE A 10 -2.39 14.60 -12.68
CA ILE A 10 -0.97 14.55 -12.31
C ILE A 10 -0.55 13.08 -12.16
N PRO A 11 0.76 12.74 -12.20
CA PRO A 11 1.22 11.35 -12.08
C PRO A 11 0.80 10.64 -10.78
N GLY A 12 0.43 11.40 -9.76
CA GLY A 12 -0.19 10.91 -8.55
C GLY A 12 -0.44 12.04 -7.55
N PRO A 13 -1.39 11.87 -6.60
CA PRO A 13 -2.28 10.72 -6.44
C PRO A 13 -3.39 10.65 -7.50
N SER A 14 -3.99 9.46 -7.68
CA SER A 14 -5.18 9.26 -8.52
C SER A 14 -6.47 9.59 -7.74
N PRO A 15 -7.55 10.02 -8.42
CA PRO A 15 -8.87 10.15 -7.78
C PRO A 15 -9.33 8.83 -7.17
N VAL A 16 -9.75 8.86 -5.90
CA VAL A 16 -10.22 7.67 -5.19
C VAL A 16 -11.69 7.40 -5.56
N PRO A 17 -12.06 6.17 -6.00
CA PRO A 17 -13.45 5.83 -6.31
C PRO A 17 -14.36 5.97 -5.09
N ASP A 18 -15.61 6.44 -5.29
CA ASP A 18 -16.58 6.68 -4.20
C ASP A 18 -16.76 5.48 -3.25
N ARG A 19 -16.72 4.25 -3.78
CA ARG A 19 -16.85 3.02 -2.96
C ARG A 19 -15.71 2.87 -1.94
N VAL A 20 -14.51 3.35 -2.28
CA VAL A 20 -13.33 3.30 -1.41
C VAL A 20 -13.40 4.43 -0.38
N LEU A 21 -13.83 5.63 -0.79
CA LEU A 21 -14.08 6.74 0.14
C LEU A 21 -15.10 6.36 1.21
N ARG A 22 -16.20 5.70 0.82
CA ARG A 22 -17.20 5.17 1.77
C ARG A 22 -16.64 4.11 2.71
N ALA A 23 -15.74 3.25 2.23
CA ALA A 23 -15.09 2.27 3.09
C ALA A 23 -14.15 2.93 4.12
N MET A 24 -13.47 4.02 3.74
CA MET A 24 -12.62 4.80 4.65
C MET A 24 -13.41 5.57 5.72
N ASP A 25 -14.67 5.91 5.44
CA ASP A 25 -15.59 6.61 6.36
C ASP A 25 -16.22 5.67 7.41
N MET A 26 -15.98 4.36 7.32
CA MET A 26 -16.51 3.40 8.29
C MET A 26 -15.84 3.56 9.67
N PRO A 27 -16.55 3.25 10.78
CA PRO A 27 -15.97 3.22 12.11
C PRO A 27 -14.75 2.29 12.18
N VAL A 28 -13.75 2.70 12.97
CA VAL A 28 -12.56 1.87 13.22
C VAL A 28 -12.97 0.58 13.93
N ILE A 29 -12.51 -0.55 13.41
CA ILE A 29 -12.68 -1.87 14.01
C ILE A 29 -11.50 -2.23 14.92
N ASP A 30 -11.72 -3.16 15.86
CA ASP A 30 -10.64 -3.67 16.70
C ASP A 30 -9.61 -4.45 15.88
N HIS A 31 -8.37 -3.94 15.81
CA HIS A 31 -7.25 -4.56 15.11
C HIS A 31 -6.86 -5.96 15.62
N ARG A 32 -7.29 -6.36 16.82
CA ARG A 32 -7.08 -7.72 17.37
C ARG A 32 -8.32 -8.59 17.27
N GLY A 33 -9.42 -8.05 16.75
CA GLY A 33 -10.68 -8.76 16.60
C GLY A 33 -10.71 -9.71 15.40
N ALA A 34 -11.64 -10.66 15.43
CA ALA A 34 -11.83 -11.64 14.35
C ALA A 34 -12.18 -10.97 13.00
N GLU A 35 -12.91 -9.86 13.03
CA GLU A 35 -13.27 -9.10 11.83
C GLU A 35 -12.03 -8.53 11.12
N PHE A 36 -11.09 -7.95 11.88
CA PHE A 36 -9.85 -7.43 11.30
C PHE A 36 -8.96 -8.56 10.78
N ALA A 37 -8.89 -9.70 11.48
CA ALA A 37 -8.12 -10.85 11.03
C ALA A 37 -8.59 -11.36 9.65
N GLU A 38 -9.90 -11.47 9.45
CA GLU A 38 -10.48 -11.91 8.17
C GLU A 38 -10.28 -10.86 7.06
N LEU A 39 -10.45 -9.58 7.38
CA LEU A 39 -10.16 -8.48 6.45
C LEU A 39 -8.68 -8.51 6.03
N GLY A 40 -7.76 -8.59 7.00
CA GLY A 40 -6.32 -8.62 6.75
C GLY A 40 -5.91 -9.79 5.87
N ARG A 41 -6.43 -10.99 6.15
CA ARG A 41 -6.19 -12.18 5.32
C ARG A 41 -6.65 -11.97 3.88
N THR A 42 -7.87 -11.46 3.69
CA THR A 42 -8.43 -11.19 2.36
C THR A 42 -7.59 -10.18 1.58
N VAL A 43 -7.11 -9.12 2.24
CA VAL A 43 -6.28 -8.09 1.60
C VAL A 43 -4.90 -8.65 1.24
N LEU A 44 -4.28 -9.47 2.10
CA LEU A 44 -2.97 -10.10 1.83
C LEU A 44 -3.04 -11.08 0.66
N GLU A 45 -4.05 -11.96 0.63
CA GLU A 45 -4.28 -12.91 -0.48
C GLU A 45 -4.60 -12.16 -1.79
N GLY A 46 -5.39 -11.08 -1.72
CA GLY A 46 -5.65 -10.20 -2.87
C GLY A 46 -4.38 -9.55 -3.41
N SER A 47 -3.49 -9.11 -2.51
CA SER A 47 -2.23 -8.46 -2.88
C SER A 47 -1.27 -9.44 -3.57
N GLN A 48 -1.21 -10.70 -3.13
CA GLN A 48 -0.44 -11.75 -3.81
C GLN A 48 -0.87 -11.94 -5.26
N LYS A 49 -2.17 -11.84 -5.57
CA LYS A 49 -2.69 -11.91 -6.95
C LYS A 49 -2.23 -10.73 -7.80
N ILE A 50 -2.17 -9.53 -7.23
CA ILE A 50 -1.69 -8.31 -7.92
C ILE A 50 -0.20 -8.43 -8.22
N PHE A 51 0.60 -8.85 -7.24
CA PHE A 51 2.04 -9.03 -7.39
C PHE A 51 2.44 -10.33 -8.11
N GLN A 52 1.46 -11.19 -8.45
CA GLN A 52 1.67 -12.48 -9.08
C GLN A 52 2.71 -13.36 -8.35
N THR A 53 2.61 -13.43 -7.03
CA THR A 53 3.57 -14.15 -6.18
C THR A 53 2.87 -15.19 -5.31
N SER A 54 3.58 -16.29 -5.03
CA SER A 54 3.22 -17.25 -3.98
C SER A 54 3.89 -16.94 -2.64
N GLY A 55 4.82 -15.97 -2.61
CA GLY A 55 5.52 -15.56 -1.40
C GLY A 55 4.67 -14.68 -0.49
N PRO A 56 5.06 -14.50 0.79
CA PRO A 56 4.41 -13.56 1.70
C PRO A 56 4.44 -12.13 1.15
N VAL A 57 3.33 -11.42 1.28
CA VAL A 57 3.25 -9.97 1.02
C VAL A 57 3.11 -9.26 2.36
N ILE A 58 3.79 -8.12 2.51
CA ILE A 58 3.71 -7.29 3.70
C ILE A 58 3.09 -5.96 3.32
N ILE A 59 2.12 -5.49 4.11
CA ILE A 59 1.52 -4.16 3.98
C ILE A 59 2.15 -3.25 5.04
N PHE A 60 2.90 -2.24 4.60
CA PHE A 60 3.46 -1.24 5.50
C PHE A 60 2.48 -0.07 5.67
N PRO A 61 2.20 0.39 6.91
CA PRO A 61 1.32 1.52 7.18
C PRO A 61 2.05 2.85 6.90
N SER A 62 2.49 3.03 5.65
CA SER A 62 3.27 4.18 5.18
C SER A 62 2.99 4.42 3.69
N SER A 63 3.62 5.46 3.12
CA SER A 63 3.66 5.65 1.67
C SER A 63 4.67 4.69 1.02
N GLY A 64 4.77 4.74 -0.32
CA GLY A 64 5.77 3.95 -1.04
C GLY A 64 7.21 4.15 -0.53
N THR A 65 7.57 5.36 -0.10
CA THR A 65 8.91 5.66 0.44
C THR A 65 9.19 4.91 1.75
N GLY A 66 8.19 4.75 2.62
CA GLY A 66 8.37 3.98 3.86
C GLY A 66 8.54 2.48 3.60
N ALA A 67 7.89 1.94 2.56
CA ALA A 67 8.12 0.55 2.15
C ALA A 67 9.54 0.36 1.57
N TRP A 68 10.06 1.34 0.83
CA TRP A 68 11.46 1.34 0.35
C TRP A 68 12.46 1.33 1.50
N GLU A 69 12.28 2.22 2.47
CA GLU A 69 13.13 2.26 3.66
C GLU A 69 13.08 0.93 4.41
N ALA A 70 11.88 0.39 4.65
CA ALA A 70 11.72 -0.89 5.33
C ALA A 70 12.42 -2.04 4.61
N ALA A 71 12.36 -2.10 3.28
CA ALA A 71 13.07 -3.12 2.51
C ALA A 71 14.59 -3.01 2.70
N ILE A 72 15.15 -1.80 2.58
CA ILE A 72 16.59 -1.56 2.68
C ILE A 72 17.11 -1.89 4.08
N VAL A 73 16.52 -1.32 5.14
CA VAL A 73 17.05 -1.44 6.50
C VAL A 73 16.90 -2.84 7.09
N ASN A 74 16.01 -3.68 6.55
CA ASN A 74 15.83 -5.06 7.00
C ASN A 74 16.60 -6.08 6.17
N THR A 75 17.11 -5.71 4.98
CA THR A 75 17.78 -6.67 4.08
C THR A 75 19.26 -6.39 3.86
N LEU A 76 19.76 -5.22 4.27
CA LEU A 76 21.15 -4.80 4.09
C LEU A 76 21.81 -4.44 5.42
N SER A 77 23.12 -4.64 5.48
CA SER A 77 23.99 -4.30 6.61
C SER A 77 25.07 -3.28 6.21
N PRO A 78 25.62 -2.53 7.18
CA PRO A 78 26.76 -1.65 6.92
C PRO A 78 27.92 -2.43 6.28
N GLY A 79 28.39 -1.95 5.13
CA GLY A 79 29.46 -2.59 4.35
C GLY A 79 28.98 -3.42 3.16
N ASP A 80 27.68 -3.70 3.03
CA ASP A 80 27.13 -4.39 1.87
C ASP A 80 27.28 -3.54 0.60
N LEU A 81 27.61 -4.20 -0.52
CA LEU A 81 27.65 -3.57 -1.83
C LEU A 81 26.26 -3.63 -2.48
N VAL A 82 25.76 -2.47 -2.91
CA VAL A 82 24.43 -2.33 -3.54
C VAL A 82 24.59 -1.86 -4.98
N LEU A 83 24.02 -2.61 -5.92
CA LEU A 83 23.89 -2.17 -7.31
C LEU A 83 22.56 -1.40 -7.47
N MET A 84 22.66 -0.12 -7.81
CA MET A 84 21.50 0.72 -8.16
C MET A 84 21.57 1.07 -9.65
N VAL A 85 20.48 0.86 -10.36
CA VAL A 85 20.33 1.32 -11.75
C VAL A 85 19.55 2.63 -11.74
N GLU A 86 20.17 3.70 -12.22
CA GLU A 86 19.56 5.01 -12.42
C GLU A 86 19.40 5.27 -13.92
N THR A 87 18.22 5.70 -14.36
CA THR A 87 17.90 5.90 -15.78
C THR A 87 17.74 7.36 -16.20
N GLY A 88 18.04 8.31 -15.30
CA GLY A 88 17.83 9.75 -15.51
C GLY A 88 16.41 10.19 -15.15
#